data_AF-A0A1S1Y2J0-F1
#
_entry.id   AF-A0A1S1Y2J0-F1
#
_cell.length_a   1.000
_cell.length_b   1.000
_cell.length_c   1.000
_cell.angle_alpha   90.00
_cell.angle_beta   90.00
_cell.angle_gamma   90.00
#
_symmetry.space_group_name_H-M   'P 1'
#
loop_
_entity.id
_entity.type
_entity.pdbx_description
1 polymer ?
#
loop_
_entity_poly.entity_id
_entity_poly.type
_entity_poly.pdbx_seq_one_letter_code
_entity_poly.pdbx_strand_id
1 'polypeptide(L)'
;MSNSLKFNLDDHILAELVEVWYAKMRDDFRINRYFYDRPIADQIASLKNLMRALLANQTVDPATLSGLADEAFTAAFARGNAKPSLVNNRDFAFLGALMNGNIVGDDDGTPRLTLLCPAHSHFLRLQPVDDVYDVALELLQATLEQLKIADETAVRLINFVALGKKSLMGRGEPIFDDEEHSSRFSTHG
;
A
#
# COMPACT_ATOMS: atom_id res chain seq x y z
N MET A 1 -17.54 -1.75 -4.12
CA MET A 1 -17.91 -0.99 -5.33
C MET A 1 -17.11 -1.54 -6.51
N SER A 2 -17.77 -2.21 -7.47
CA SER A 2 -17.11 -2.79 -8.66
C SER A 2 -17.14 -1.82 -9.84
N ASN A 3 -16.23 -0.84 -9.86
CA ASN A 3 -15.83 -0.22 -11.11
C ASN A 3 -14.63 -1.02 -11.62
N SER A 4 -14.88 -2.00 -12.51
CA SER A 4 -13.81 -2.60 -13.30
C SER A 4 -13.24 -1.50 -14.19
N LEU A 5 -12.18 -0.85 -13.71
CA LEU A 5 -11.37 0.02 -14.52
C LEU A 5 -10.66 -0.88 -15.53
N LYS A 6 -11.24 -1.03 -16.72
CA LYS A 6 -10.59 -1.74 -17.83
C LYS A 6 -9.39 -0.93 -18.29
N PHE A 7 -8.25 -1.19 -17.68
CA PHE A 7 -6.96 -0.73 -18.18
C PHE A 7 -6.52 -1.72 -19.25
N ASN A 8 -6.64 -1.35 -20.53
CA ASN A 8 -5.89 -2.02 -21.59
C ASN A 8 -4.45 -1.48 -21.56
N LEU A 9 -3.72 -1.80 -20.49
CA LEU A 9 -2.29 -1.56 -20.41
C LEU A 9 -1.61 -2.90 -20.68
N ASP A 10 -0.70 -2.93 -21.65
CA ASP A 10 0.09 -4.12 -21.95
C ASP A 10 0.94 -4.53 -20.74
N ASP A 11 1.05 -5.84 -20.47
CA ASP A 11 1.76 -6.38 -19.30
C ASP A 11 3.23 -5.98 -19.27
N HIS A 12 3.88 -5.82 -20.44
CA HIS A 12 5.26 -5.37 -20.54
C HIS A 12 5.37 -3.89 -20.16
N ILE A 13 4.45 -3.06 -20.67
CA ILE A 13 4.39 -1.63 -20.33
C ILE A 13 4.11 -1.44 -18.84
N LEU A 14 3.19 -2.23 -18.25
CA LEU A 14 2.92 -2.18 -16.82
C LEU A 14 4.17 -2.56 -16.00
N ALA A 15 4.90 -3.60 -16.41
CA ALA A 15 6.11 -4.01 -15.73
C ALA A 15 7.20 -2.92 -15.78
N GLU A 16 7.40 -2.29 -16.94
CA GLU A 16 8.35 -1.19 -17.12
C GLU A 16 7.93 0.05 -16.30
N LEU A 17 6.64 0.39 -16.31
CA LEU A 17 6.09 1.49 -15.51
C LEU A 17 6.39 1.29 -14.02
N VAL A 18 6.12 0.09 -13.50
CA VAL A 18 6.39 -0.22 -12.08
C VAL A 18 7.88 -0.13 -11.78
N GLU A 19 8.76 -0.65 -12.65
CA GLU A 19 10.21 -0.53 -12.47
C GLU A 19 10.68 0.92 -12.39
N VAL A 20 10.30 1.73 -13.38
CA VAL A 20 10.75 3.12 -13.47
C VAL A 20 10.18 3.96 -12.34
N TRP A 21 8.88 3.80 -12.04
CA TRP A 21 8.24 4.53 -10.94
C TRP A 21 8.85 4.16 -9.58
N TYR A 22 9.11 2.86 -9.36
CA TYR A 22 9.72 2.40 -8.12
C TYR A 22 11.14 2.93 -7.94
N ALA A 23 11.96 2.87 -8.99
CA ALA A 23 13.30 3.45 -8.96
C ALA A 23 13.27 4.93 -8.59
N LYS A 24 12.37 5.71 -9.20
CA LYS A 24 12.18 7.13 -8.84
C LYS A 24 11.81 7.33 -7.37
N MET A 25 10.92 6.51 -6.81
CA MET A 25 10.57 6.58 -5.39
C MET A 25 11.75 6.23 -4.48
N ARG A 26 12.64 5.31 -4.90
CA ARG A 26 13.84 4.96 -4.12
C ARG A 26 14.90 6.06 -4.18
N ASP A 27 14.96 6.81 -5.28
CA ASP A 27 15.93 7.90 -5.46
C ASP A 27 15.47 9.26 -4.90
N ASP A 28 14.16 9.47 -4.71
CA ASP A 28 13.62 10.74 -4.20
C ASP A 28 13.70 10.84 -2.66
N PHE A 29 14.46 11.82 -2.16
CA PHE A 29 14.71 12.04 -0.73
C PHE A 29 13.45 12.32 0.11
N ARG A 30 12.35 12.76 -0.52
CA ARG A 30 11.09 13.08 0.17
C ARG A 30 10.34 11.81 0.61
N ILE A 31 10.53 10.70 -0.11
CA ILE A 31 9.80 9.44 0.10
C ILE A 31 10.71 8.23 0.37
N ASN A 32 11.99 8.26 -0.01
CA ASN A 32 12.87 7.09 0.12
C ASN A 32 13.04 6.59 1.56
N ARG A 33 12.92 7.48 2.56
CA ARG A 33 13.04 7.18 4.00
C ARG A 33 12.02 6.15 4.50
N TYR A 34 10.93 5.96 3.75
CA TYR A 34 9.87 5.04 4.12
C TYR A 34 10.19 3.59 3.74
N PHE A 35 11.04 3.37 2.74
CA PHE A 35 11.36 2.03 2.28
C PHE A 35 12.56 1.46 3.03
N TYR A 36 12.53 0.17 3.32
CA TYR A 36 13.66 -0.51 3.95
C TYR A 36 14.69 -1.01 2.94
N ASP A 37 15.87 -1.30 3.48
CA ASP A 37 17.00 -1.84 2.73
C ASP A 37 16.82 -3.34 2.50
N ARG A 38 16.16 -3.68 1.40
CA ARG A 38 16.01 -5.02 0.82
C ARG A 38 16.36 -4.98 -0.67
N PRO A 39 16.72 -6.11 -1.30
CA PRO A 39 16.99 -6.12 -2.74
C PRO A 39 15.85 -5.48 -3.54
N ILE A 40 16.15 -4.43 -4.29
CA ILE A 40 15.14 -3.66 -5.03
C ILE A 40 14.35 -4.52 -6.01
N ALA A 41 14.99 -5.56 -6.56
CA ALA A 41 14.37 -6.52 -7.46
C ALA A 41 13.19 -7.26 -6.82
N ASP A 42 13.33 -7.66 -5.54
CA ASP A 42 12.27 -8.36 -4.80
C ASP A 42 11.10 -7.40 -4.52
N GLN A 43 11.40 -6.16 -4.15
CA GLN A 43 10.38 -5.13 -3.88
C GLN A 43 9.57 -4.81 -5.14
N ILE A 44 10.26 -4.64 -6.28
CA ILE A 44 9.65 -4.40 -7.59
C ILE A 44 8.81 -5.61 -8.01
N ALA A 45 9.31 -6.83 -7.84
CA ALA A 45 8.60 -8.05 -8.24
C ALA A 45 7.25 -8.17 -7.53
N SER A 46 7.21 -7.99 -6.21
CA SER A 46 5.97 -8.01 -5.44
C SER A 46 5.01 -6.90 -5.85
N LEU A 47 5.51 -5.68 -6.08
CA LEU A 47 4.66 -4.56 -6.53
C LEU A 47 4.06 -4.81 -7.92
N LYS A 48 4.81 -5.40 -8.85
CA LYS A 48 4.30 -5.77 -10.18
C LYS A 48 3.13 -6.74 -10.08
N ASN A 49 3.23 -7.75 -9.21
CA ASN A 49 2.16 -8.73 -9.04
C ASN A 49 0.89 -8.08 -8.49
N LEU A 50 1.02 -7.21 -7.49
CA LEU A 50 -0.10 -6.45 -6.95
C LEU A 50 -0.74 -5.53 -8.00
N MET A 51 0.07 -4.75 -8.73
CA MET A 51 -0.44 -3.83 -9.76
C MET A 51 -1.13 -4.57 -10.91
N ARG A 52 -0.60 -5.73 -11.32
CA ARG A 52 -1.27 -6.58 -12.32
C ARG A 52 -2.64 -7.04 -11.83
N ALA A 53 -2.74 -7.48 -10.58
CA ALA A 53 -4.01 -7.91 -10.00
C ALA A 53 -5.03 -6.76 -9.87
N LEU A 54 -4.58 -5.57 -9.46
CA LEU A 54 -5.41 -4.37 -9.31
C LEU A 54 -5.94 -3.85 -10.65
N LEU A 55 -5.15 -3.96 -11.71
CA LEU A 55 -5.48 -3.46 -13.04
C LEU A 55 -6.00 -4.54 -13.99
N ALA A 56 -6.19 -5.77 -13.48
CA ALA A 56 -6.66 -6.90 -14.27
C ALA A 56 -8.07 -6.64 -14.84
N ASN A 57 -8.29 -7.14 -16.06
CA ASN A 57 -9.62 -7.10 -16.68
C ASN A 57 -10.64 -7.99 -15.96
N GLN A 58 -10.19 -8.96 -15.18
CA GLN A 58 -11.03 -9.84 -14.37
C GLN A 58 -10.89 -9.46 -12.90
N THR A 59 -12.02 -9.50 -12.19
CA THR A 59 -12.03 -9.30 -10.74
C THR A 59 -11.20 -10.38 -10.07
N VAL A 60 -10.17 -9.96 -9.33
CA VAL A 60 -9.38 -10.85 -8.47
C VAL A 60 -10.11 -11.03 -7.14
N ASP A 61 -10.07 -12.25 -6.61
CA ASP A 61 -10.63 -12.56 -5.30
C ASP A 61 -10.02 -11.67 -4.19
N PRO A 62 -10.82 -11.10 -3.28
CA PRO A 62 -10.32 -10.19 -2.24
C PRO A 62 -9.24 -10.79 -1.33
N ALA A 63 -9.32 -12.07 -0.98
CA ALA A 63 -8.31 -12.71 -0.14
C ALA A 63 -6.98 -12.84 -0.89
N THR A 64 -7.04 -13.24 -2.17
CA THR A 64 -5.87 -13.25 -3.06
C THR A 64 -5.25 -11.84 -3.19
N LEU A 65 -6.07 -10.81 -3.39
CA LEU A 65 -5.60 -9.44 -3.49
C LEU A 65 -4.95 -8.94 -2.19
N SER A 66 -5.52 -9.32 -1.04
CA SER A 66 -4.95 -9.02 0.28
C SER A 66 -3.58 -9.68 0.47
N GLY A 67 -3.41 -10.93 0.04
CA GLY A 67 -2.11 -11.63 0.07
C GLY A 67 -1.04 -10.96 -0.80
N LEU A 68 -1.40 -10.55 -2.02
CA LEU A 68 -0.49 -9.79 -2.90
C LEU A 68 -0.11 -8.43 -2.31
N ALA A 69 -1.06 -7.77 -1.64
CA ALA A 69 -0.77 -6.53 -0.92
C ALA A 69 0.21 -6.82 0.23
N ASP A 70 -0.06 -7.85 1.04
CA ASP A 70 0.80 -8.24 2.16
C ASP A 70 2.26 -8.48 1.75
N GLU A 71 2.47 -9.21 0.65
CA GLU A 71 3.79 -9.42 0.06
C GLU A 71 4.47 -8.11 -0.35
N ALA A 72 3.75 -7.23 -1.04
CA ALA A 72 4.28 -5.94 -1.50
C ALA A 72 4.65 -5.02 -0.33
N PHE A 73 3.79 -4.91 0.69
CA PHE A 73 4.09 -4.11 1.88
C PHE A 73 5.23 -4.70 2.70
N THR A 74 5.32 -6.02 2.81
CA THR A 74 6.43 -6.69 3.49
C THR A 74 7.75 -6.44 2.77
N ALA A 75 7.78 -6.58 1.44
CA ALA A 75 8.98 -6.36 0.65
C ALA A 75 9.45 -4.89 0.74
N ALA A 76 8.53 -3.93 0.71
CA ALA A 76 8.86 -2.51 0.75
C ALA A 76 9.17 -1.96 2.16
N PHE A 77 8.42 -2.40 3.17
CA PHE A 77 8.32 -1.71 4.46
C PHE A 77 8.66 -2.57 5.69
N ALA A 78 8.99 -3.86 5.56
CA ALA A 78 9.41 -4.67 6.71
C ALA A 78 10.93 -4.65 6.96
N ARG A 79 11.34 -4.44 8.22
CA ARG A 79 12.75 -4.60 8.67
C ARG A 79 13.15 -6.07 8.73
N GLY A 80 14.09 -6.51 7.89
CA GLY A 80 14.75 -7.84 7.96
C GLY A 80 13.77 -9.01 7.94
N ASN A 81 14.22 -10.23 8.26
CA ASN A 81 13.41 -11.48 8.31
C ASN A 81 12.27 -11.40 9.33
N ALA A 82 11.28 -10.55 9.06
CA ALA A 82 9.94 -10.73 9.54
C ALA A 82 9.50 -12.08 8.96
N LYS A 83 9.71 -13.14 9.74
CA LYS A 83 8.85 -14.31 9.66
C LYS A 83 7.41 -13.77 9.66
N PRO A 84 6.43 -14.46 9.03
CA PRO A 84 5.04 -14.24 9.35
C PRO A 84 4.94 -14.62 10.83
N SER A 85 5.27 -13.68 11.69
CA SER A 85 4.97 -13.78 13.08
C SER A 85 3.46 -13.93 13.04
N LEU A 86 2.98 -14.91 13.78
CA LEU A 86 1.68 -14.84 14.41
C LEU A 86 1.70 -13.56 15.26
N VAL A 87 1.73 -12.39 14.61
CA VAL A 87 1.86 -11.09 15.25
C VAL A 87 0.47 -10.86 15.77
N ASN A 88 0.19 -11.42 16.94
CA ASN A 88 -0.93 -11.04 17.74
C ASN A 88 -0.96 -9.50 17.76
N ASN A 89 -2.15 -8.91 17.60
CA ASN A 89 -2.45 -7.46 17.67
C ASN A 89 -1.70 -6.71 18.81
N ARG A 90 -1.17 -7.44 19.80
CA ARG A 90 -0.33 -6.99 20.91
C ARG A 90 0.96 -6.25 20.52
N ASP A 91 1.70 -6.68 19.50
CA ASP A 91 2.98 -6.03 19.13
C ASP A 91 2.80 -4.70 18.39
N PHE A 92 1.54 -4.32 18.14
CA PHE A 92 1.14 -3.06 17.51
C PHE A 92 0.40 -2.13 18.48
N ALA A 93 0.25 -2.49 19.76
CA ALA A 93 -0.33 -1.62 20.79
C ALA A 93 0.32 -0.22 20.83
N PHE A 94 1.60 -0.12 20.44
CA PHE A 94 2.30 1.15 20.34
C PHE A 94 1.80 2.06 19.21
N LEU A 95 1.24 1.55 18.11
CA LEU A 95 0.68 2.39 17.04
C LEU A 95 -0.52 3.20 17.54
N GLY A 96 -1.40 2.55 18.32
CA GLY A 96 -2.51 3.22 19.00
C GLY A 96 -2.02 4.26 20.01
N ALA A 97 -0.99 3.93 20.80
CA ALA A 97 -0.40 4.85 21.78
C ALA A 97 0.33 6.04 21.14
N LEU A 98 1.08 5.80 20.06
CA LEU A 98 1.94 6.76 19.38
C LEU A 98 1.12 7.78 18.57
N MET A 99 -0.08 7.40 18.13
CA MET A 99 -0.99 8.31 17.41
C MET A 99 -1.98 9.03 18.31
N ASN A 100 -2.37 8.45 19.46
CA ASN A 100 -3.43 9.02 20.29
C ASN A 100 -2.96 9.65 21.61
N GLY A 101 -1.70 9.51 22.00
CA GLY A 101 -1.19 10.03 23.29
C GLY A 101 -1.87 9.44 24.53
N ASN A 102 -2.84 8.53 24.36
CA ASN A 102 -3.65 7.91 25.39
C ASN A 102 -3.89 6.45 25.01
N ILE A 103 -3.34 5.54 25.81
CA ILE A 103 -3.82 4.17 25.90
C ILE A 103 -5.00 4.20 26.86
N VAL A 104 -6.20 4.53 26.39
CA VAL A 104 -7.42 4.32 27.17
C VAL A 104 -8.60 4.07 26.23
N GLY A 105 -9.29 2.95 26.47
CA GLY A 105 -10.75 2.84 26.29
C GLY A 105 -11.25 2.85 24.84
N ASP A 106 -11.94 1.76 24.49
CA ASP A 106 -12.54 1.47 23.19
C ASP A 106 -13.69 2.43 22.77
N ASP A 107 -13.85 3.61 23.38
CA ASP A 107 -15.18 4.24 23.51
C ASP A 107 -15.28 5.76 23.25
N ASP A 108 -14.34 6.42 22.54
CA ASP A 108 -14.38 7.90 22.44
C ASP A 108 -14.21 8.48 21.02
N GLY A 109 -14.87 7.89 20.02
CA GLY A 109 -15.03 8.50 18.69
C GLY A 109 -13.73 8.75 17.90
N THR A 110 -12.59 8.25 18.39
CA THR A 110 -11.27 8.45 17.79
C THR A 110 -11.15 7.61 16.52
N PRO A 111 -10.65 8.18 15.38
CA PRO A 111 -10.54 7.44 14.14
C PRO A 111 -9.61 6.23 14.30
N ARG A 112 -10.14 5.02 14.16
CA ARG A 112 -9.34 3.80 14.12
C ARG A 112 -8.65 3.71 12.77
N LEU A 113 -7.35 3.44 12.76
CA LEU A 113 -6.66 3.09 11.54
C LEU A 113 -7.17 1.75 11.02
N THR A 114 -7.49 1.70 9.74
CA THR A 114 -7.90 0.48 9.04
C THR A 114 -6.74 -0.03 8.20
N LEU A 115 -6.33 -1.27 8.44
CA LEU A 115 -5.29 -1.91 7.66
C LEU A 115 -5.85 -2.43 6.33
N LEU A 116 -5.11 -2.27 5.24
CA LEU A 116 -5.48 -2.86 3.95
C LEU A 116 -5.23 -4.37 3.93
N CYS A 117 -4.12 -4.76 4.53
CA CYS A 117 -3.63 -6.10 4.79
C CYS A 117 -2.75 -6.05 6.06
N PRO A 118 -2.42 -7.19 6.70
CA PRO A 118 -1.61 -7.21 7.93
C PRO A 118 -0.28 -6.42 7.82
N ALA A 119 0.48 -6.60 6.73
CA ALA A 119 1.74 -5.91 6.50
C ALA A 119 1.61 -4.40 6.24
N HIS A 120 0.41 -3.87 5.97
CA HIS A 120 0.17 -2.42 5.87
C HIS A 120 0.62 -1.67 7.13
N SER A 121 0.53 -2.34 8.28
CA SER A 121 1.01 -1.84 9.57
C SER A 121 2.49 -1.43 9.53
N HIS A 122 3.34 -2.09 8.74
CA HIS A 122 4.75 -1.75 8.60
C HIS A 122 4.95 -0.35 8.02
N PHE A 123 4.13 0.04 7.06
CA PHE A 123 4.14 1.37 6.47
C PHE A 123 3.59 2.42 7.45
N LEU A 124 2.44 2.17 8.08
CA LEU A 124 1.82 3.12 9.00
C LEU A 124 2.68 3.41 10.24
N ARG A 125 3.51 2.45 10.69
CA ARG A 125 4.52 2.66 11.76
C ARG A 125 5.54 3.75 11.47
N LEU A 126 5.75 4.07 10.20
CA LEU A 126 6.68 5.11 9.77
C LEU A 126 6.04 6.49 9.81
N GLN A 127 4.77 6.59 10.21
CA GLN A 127 4.00 7.84 10.26
C GLN A 127 4.05 8.59 8.92
N PRO A 128 3.54 7.97 7.84
CA PRO A 128 3.43 8.67 6.57
C PRO A 128 2.49 9.86 6.73
N VAL A 129 2.85 10.97 6.08
CA VAL A 129 1.98 12.14 5.94
C VAL A 129 1.46 12.19 4.51
N ASP A 130 0.34 12.87 4.30
CA ASP A 130 -0.36 12.93 3.02
C ASP A 130 0.55 13.40 1.87
N ASP A 131 1.46 14.33 2.14
CA ASP A 131 2.43 14.86 1.18
C ASP A 131 3.31 13.75 0.57
N VAL A 132 3.58 12.68 1.31
CA VAL A 132 4.38 11.53 0.82
C VAL A 132 3.63 10.80 -0.29
N TYR A 133 2.31 10.68 -0.16
CA TYR A 133 1.48 10.12 -1.22
C TYR A 133 1.44 11.01 -2.45
N ASP A 134 1.41 12.32 -2.23
CA ASP A 134 1.39 13.31 -3.32
C ASP A 134 2.71 13.30 -4.09
N VAL A 135 3.85 13.12 -3.41
CA VAL A 135 5.14 12.86 -4.06
C VAL A 135 5.11 11.57 -4.88
N ALA A 136 4.53 10.48 -4.35
CA ALA A 136 4.41 9.23 -5.12
C ALA A 136 3.60 9.43 -6.41
N LEU A 137 2.52 10.22 -6.36
CA LEU A 137 1.71 10.59 -7.53
C LEU A 137 2.47 11.51 -8.52
N GLU A 138 3.23 12.47 -8.02
CA GLU A 138 4.11 13.33 -8.84
C GLU A 138 5.11 12.47 -9.63
N LEU A 139 5.77 11.53 -8.97
CA LEU A 139 6.73 10.62 -9.59
C LEU A 139 6.06 9.64 -10.56
N LEU A 140 4.81 9.23 -10.30
CA LEU A 140 4.02 8.43 -11.24
C LEU A 140 3.73 9.23 -12.52
N GLN A 141 3.30 10.48 -12.38
CA GLN A 141 3.05 11.35 -13.53
C GLN A 141 4.32 11.55 -14.37
N ALA A 142 5.45 11.86 -13.73
CA ALA A 142 6.73 11.98 -14.42
C ALA A 142 7.16 10.68 -15.13
N THR A 143 6.82 9.52 -14.56
CA THR A 143 7.08 8.20 -15.18
C THR A 143 6.22 7.97 -16.41
N LEU A 144 4.93 8.28 -16.33
CA LEU A 144 3.98 8.17 -17.44
C LEU A 144 4.40 9.04 -18.63
N GLU A 145 4.83 10.26 -18.35
CA GLU A 145 5.37 11.19 -19.36
C GLU A 145 6.67 10.66 -19.99
N GLN A 146 7.60 10.16 -19.17
CA GLN A 146 8.85 9.57 -19.65
C GLN A 146 8.61 8.37 -20.59
N LEU A 147 7.68 7.49 -20.22
CA LEU A 147 7.32 6.31 -21.01
C LEU A 147 6.39 6.61 -22.18
N LYS A 148 5.99 7.89 -22.36
CA LYS A 148 5.08 8.35 -23.42
C LYS A 148 3.78 7.55 -23.45
N ILE A 149 3.25 7.23 -22.27
CA ILE A 149 1.94 6.59 -22.14
C ILE A 149 0.88 7.55 -22.65
N ALA A 150 -0.06 7.07 -23.45
CA ALA A 150 -1.13 7.90 -24.00
C ALA A 150 -1.90 8.63 -22.89
N ASP A 151 -2.17 9.93 -23.11
CA ASP A 151 -2.75 10.83 -22.10
C ASP A 151 -4.00 10.27 -21.43
N GLU A 152 -4.90 9.64 -22.19
CA GLU A 152 -6.12 9.04 -21.63
C GLU A 152 -5.79 7.92 -20.61
N THR A 153 -4.85 7.04 -20.95
CA THR A 153 -4.42 5.95 -20.08
C THR A 153 -3.66 6.49 -18.87
N ALA A 154 -2.80 7.50 -19.07
CA ALA A 154 -2.06 8.15 -18.01
C ALA A 154 -2.99 8.80 -16.97
N VAL A 155 -3.98 9.58 -17.43
CA VAL A 155 -4.99 10.22 -16.57
C VAL A 155 -5.79 9.19 -15.79
N ARG A 156 -6.23 8.09 -16.45
CA ARG A 156 -6.95 7.01 -15.77
C ARG A 156 -6.09 6.37 -14.67
N LEU A 157 -4.80 6.13 -14.93
CA LEU A 157 -3.92 5.49 -13.96
C LEU A 157 -3.64 6.40 -12.78
N ILE A 158 -3.36 7.69 -13.02
CA ILE A 158 -3.18 8.69 -11.95
C ILE A 158 -4.43 8.75 -11.08
N ASN A 159 -5.62 8.83 -11.68
CA ASN A 159 -6.88 8.89 -10.93
C ASN A 159 -7.11 7.61 -10.11
N PHE A 160 -6.81 6.45 -10.69
CA PHE A 160 -6.91 5.18 -9.96
C PHE A 160 -6.01 5.14 -8.73
N VAL A 161 -4.74 5.50 -8.89
CA VAL A 161 -3.80 5.55 -7.77
C VAL A 161 -4.26 6.61 -6.76
N ALA A 162 -4.63 7.82 -7.19
CA ALA A 162 -5.09 8.89 -6.31
C ALA A 162 -6.29 8.49 -5.41
N LEU A 163 -7.21 7.67 -5.91
CA LEU A 163 -8.34 7.14 -5.12
C LEU A 163 -7.86 6.26 -3.93
N GLY A 164 -6.69 5.64 -4.04
CA GLY A 164 -6.08 4.80 -3.01
C GLY A 164 -5.50 5.58 -1.81
N LYS A 165 -5.38 6.91 -1.88
CA LYS A 165 -4.72 7.72 -0.83
C LYS A 165 -5.31 7.47 0.56
N LYS A 166 -6.64 7.57 0.71
CA LYS A 166 -7.28 7.41 2.03
C LYS A 166 -7.00 6.01 2.60
N SER A 167 -7.13 4.99 1.78
CA SER A 167 -6.87 3.60 2.17
C SER A 167 -5.41 3.36 2.57
N LEU A 168 -4.44 3.87 1.78
CA LEU A 168 -3.01 3.76 2.11
C LEU A 168 -2.64 4.55 3.37
N MET A 169 -3.36 5.62 3.69
CA MET A 169 -3.16 6.38 4.93
C MET A 169 -3.93 5.78 6.13
N GLY A 170 -4.49 4.57 5.98
CA GLY A 170 -5.24 3.89 7.03
C GLY A 170 -6.60 4.51 7.36
N ARG A 171 -7.14 5.34 6.46
CA ARG A 171 -8.43 6.05 6.59
C ARG A 171 -9.50 5.51 5.61
N GLY A 172 -9.28 4.30 5.09
CA GLY A 172 -10.17 3.64 4.13
C GLY A 172 -10.80 2.37 4.68
N GLU A 173 -11.19 1.48 3.78
CA GLU A 173 -11.73 0.15 4.09
C GLU A 173 -10.67 -0.92 3.84
N PRO A 174 -10.73 -2.07 4.53
CA PRO A 174 -9.81 -3.17 4.27
C PRO A 174 -10.05 -3.80 2.91
N ILE A 175 -9.03 -4.44 2.35
CA ILE A 175 -9.19 -5.23 1.12
C ILE A 175 -10.02 -6.49 1.41
N PHE A 176 -9.72 -7.13 2.54
CA PHE A 176 -10.35 -8.35 3.02
C PHE A 176 -10.27 -8.40 4.55
N ASP A 177 -11.32 -8.92 5.19
CA ASP A 177 -11.44 -9.02 6.66
C ASP A 177 -12.10 -10.36 6.99
N ASP A 178 -11.38 -11.23 7.71
CA ASP A 178 -11.90 -12.45 8.31
C ASP A 178 -11.34 -12.63 9.73
N GLU A 179 -11.75 -13.70 10.44
CA GLU A 179 -11.31 -13.95 11.82
C GLU A 179 -9.79 -14.13 11.96
N GLU A 180 -9.09 -14.53 10.90
CA GLU A 180 -7.64 -14.82 10.89
C GLU A 180 -6.80 -13.62 10.39
N HIS A 181 -7.38 -12.75 9.58
CA HIS A 181 -6.76 -11.61 8.90
C HIS A 181 -7.46 -10.30 9.29
N SER A 182 -7.72 -10.11 10.58
CA SER A 182 -8.50 -8.97 11.03
C SER A 182 -7.83 -7.65 10.67
N SER A 183 -8.55 -6.86 9.88
CA SER A 183 -8.22 -5.49 9.50
C SER A 183 -8.49 -4.47 10.60
N ARG A 184 -9.25 -4.90 11.63
CA ARG A 184 -9.58 -4.11 12.81
C ARG A 184 -8.47 -4.23 13.82
N PHE A 185 -7.87 -3.09 14.14
CA PHE A 185 -7.06 -2.96 15.34
C PHE A 185 -7.97 -3.10 16.56
N SER A 186 -7.89 -4.23 17.26
CA SER A 186 -8.52 -4.39 18.57
C SER A 186 -7.46 -4.27 19.67
N THR A 187 -7.62 -3.28 20.53
CA THR A 187 -6.96 -3.25 21.84
C THR A 187 -7.91 -3.87 22.86
N HIS A 188 -8.18 -5.18 22.74
CA HIS A 188 -8.82 -5.87 23.86
C HIS A 188 -7.75 -6.28 24.86
N GLY A 189 -7.82 -5.65 26.04
CA GLY A 189 -7.35 -6.23 27.30
C GLY A 189 -8.33 -7.27 27.80
#